data_AF-A0A7C1UC54-F1
#
_entry.id   AF-A0A7C1UC54-F1
#
_cell.length_a   1.000
_cell.length_b   1.000
_cell.length_c   1.000
_cell.angle_alpha   90.00
_cell.angle_beta   90.00
_cell.angle_gamma   90.00
#
_symmetry.space_group_name_H-M   'P 1'
#
loop_
_entity.id
_entity.type
_entity.pdbx_description
1 polymer ?
#
loop_
_entity_poly.entity_id
_entity_poly.type
_entity_poly.pdbx_seq_one_letter_code
_entity_poly.pdbx_strand_id
1 'polypeptide(L)' 'RADEWLLFDQETPSSCCARGLANGQMFTADGTLVISVSQEGLIRPLEPVGDVRDA' A
#
# COMPACT_ATOMS: atom_id res chain seq x y z
N ARG A 1 17.04 13.05 -6.15
CA ARG A 1 17.33 12.69 -4.74
C ARG A 1 16.00 12.84 -3.98
N ALA A 2 15.81 12.13 -2.88
CA ALA A 2 14.60 12.20 -2.04
C ALA A 2 14.85 13.07 -0.79
N ASP A 3 15.53 14.19 -1.02
CA ASP A 3 15.96 15.17 -0.03
C ASP A 3 14.92 16.27 0.21
N GLU A 4 13.90 16.35 -0.65
CA GLU A 4 12.72 17.19 -0.47
C GLU A 4 11.48 16.34 -0.17
N TRP A 5 10.50 16.96 0.50
CA TRP A 5 9.24 16.29 0.83
C TRP A 5 8.43 15.97 -0.43
N LEU A 6 7.89 14.74 -0.45
CA LEU A 6 6.90 14.31 -1.40
C LEU A 6 5.66 13.81 -0.64
N LEU A 7 4.47 14.18 -1.12
CA LEU A 7 3.23 13.52 -0.71
C LEU A 7 3.13 12.22 -1.50
N PHE A 8 3.01 11.08 -0.83
CA PHE A 8 2.65 9.82 -1.48
C PHE A 8 1.19 9.48 -1.17
N ASP A 9 0.32 9.69 -2.16
CA ASP A 9 -1.09 9.33 -2.08
C ASP A 9 -1.28 7.90 -2.61
N GLN A 10 -2.04 7.07 -1.88
CA GLN A 10 -2.17 5.65 -2.15
C GLN A 10 -3.62 5.20 -2.07
N GLU A 11 -4.04 4.38 -3.04
CA GLU A 11 -5.37 3.80 -3.10
C GLU A 11 -5.33 2.30 -3.45
N THR A 12 -6.41 1.60 -3.09
CA THR A 12 -6.65 0.21 -3.46
C THR A 12 -7.95 0.13 -4.28
N PRO A 13 -7.85 -0.01 -5.61
CA PRO A 13 -9.04 -0.18 -6.45
C PRO A 13 -9.63 -1.59 -6.37
N SER A 14 -8.84 -2.62 -6.05
CA SER A 14 -9.31 -4.00 -5.99
C SER A 14 -8.47 -4.87 -5.06
N SER A 15 -9.15 -5.74 -4.31
CA SER A 15 -8.52 -6.85 -3.60
C SER A 15 -9.41 -8.09 -3.69
N CYS A 16 -8.88 -9.17 -4.25
CA CYS A 16 -9.59 -10.44 -4.42
C CYS A 16 -8.60 -11.58 -4.67
N CYS A 17 -9.05 -12.83 -4.48
CA CYS A 17 -8.28 -14.03 -4.80
C CYS A 17 -6.86 -14.04 -4.20
N ALA A 18 -6.74 -13.61 -2.94
CA ALA A 18 -5.47 -13.48 -2.22
C ALA A 18 -4.47 -12.50 -2.86
N ARG A 19 -4.93 -11.53 -3.66
CA ARG A 19 -4.11 -10.44 -4.21
C ARG A 19 -4.76 -9.09 -3.95
N GLY A 20 -3.92 -8.07 -3.82
CA GLY A 20 -4.34 -6.68 -3.77
C GLY A 20 -3.59 -5.87 -4.82
N LEU A 21 -4.33 -5.10 -5.61
CA LEU A 21 -3.78 -4.07 -6.48
C LEU A 21 -3.77 -2.77 -5.71
N ALA A 22 -2.60 -2.14 -5.63
CA ALA A 22 -2.40 -0.82 -5.06
C ALA A 22 -1.84 0.11 -6.12
N ASN A 23 -2.40 1.31 -6.19
CA ASN A 23 -1.85 2.42 -6.94
C ASN A 23 -1.30 3.46 -5.98
N GLY A 24 -0.36 4.26 -6.45
CA GLY A 24 0.00 5.47 -5.75
C GLY A 24 0.62 6.52 -6.64
N GLN A 25 0.56 7.75 -6.18
CA GLN A 25 1.07 8.93 -6.88
C GLN A 25 1.89 9.77 -5.91
N MET A 26 3.08 10.20 -6.36
CA MET A 26 3.91 11.09 -5.56
C MET A 26 3.91 12.50 -6.13
N PHE A 27 3.71 13.48 -5.26
CA PHE A 27 3.64 14.89 -5.61
C PHE A 27 4.68 15.69 -4.83
N THR A 28 5.28 16.69 -5.46
CA THR A 28 6.08 17.72 -4.79
C THR A 28 5.19 18.64 -3.94
N ALA A 29 5.80 19.46 -3.08
CA ALA A 29 5.08 20.38 -2.20
C ALA A 29 4.24 21.43 -2.95
N ASP A 30 4.59 21.76 -4.19
CA ASP A 30 3.82 22.64 -5.07
C ASP A 30 2.69 21.93 -5.85
N GLY A 31 2.50 20.63 -5.61
CA GLY A 31 1.45 19.81 -6.23
C GLY A 31 1.82 19.19 -7.57
N THR A 32 3.07 19.28 -8.02
CA THR A 32 3.50 18.64 -9.27
C THR A 32 3.58 17.12 -9.10
N LEU A 33 2.86 16.37 -9.94
CA LEU A 33 2.97 14.92 -10.00
C LEU A 33 4.34 14.51 -10.56
N VAL A 34 5.10 13.74 -9.80
CA VAL A 34 6.46 13.31 -10.20
C VAL A 34 6.58 11.81 -10.43
N ILE A 35 5.74 10.99 -9.79
CA ILE A 35 5.80 9.53 -9.89
C ILE A 35 4.38 8.94 -9.87
N SER A 36 4.15 7.93 -10.71
CA SER A 36 3.01 7.02 -10.61
C SER A 36 3.50 5.59 -10.35
N VAL A 37 2.85 4.89 -9.45
CA VAL A 37 3.18 3.51 -9.04
C VAL A 37 1.96 2.63 -9.21
N SER A 38 2.19 1.41 -9.71
CA SER A 38 1.24 0.31 -9.63
C SER A 38 1.95 -0.91 -9.05
N GLN A 39 1.29 -1.58 -8.10
CA GLN A 39 1.82 -2.76 -7.43
C GLN A 39 0.70 -3.77 -7.24
N GLU A 40 0.95 -5.03 -7.61
CA GLU A 40 0.13 -6.15 -7.18
C GLU A 40 0.90 -6.98 -6.15
N GLY A 41 0.27 -7.30 -5.02
CA GLY A 41 0.88 -8.08 -3.94
C GLY A 41 0.02 -9.29 -3.56
N LEU A 42 0.68 -10.38 -3.14
CA LEU A 42 0.01 -11.50 -2.49
C LEU A 42 -0.42 -11.08 -1.07
N ILE A 43 -1.71 -11.21 -0.77
CA ILE A 43 -2.29 -11.02 0.56
C ILE A 43 -2.67 -12.40 1.10
N ARG A 44 -1.92 -12.89 2.08
CA ARG A 44 -2.18 -14.18 2.75
C ARG A 44 -2.73 -13.92 4.15
N PRO A 45 -4.04 -14.18 4.40
CA PRO A 45 -4.57 -14.17 5.75
C PRO A 45 -3.81 -15.21 6.59
N LEU A 46 -3.35 -14.80 7.76
CA LEU A 46 -2.85 -15.73 8.77
C LEU A 46 -4.05 -16.17 9.59
N GLU A 47 -4.08 -17.44 10.00
CA GLU A 47 -5.01 -17.82 11.06
C GLU A 47 -4.70 -16.98 12.30
N PRO A 48 -5.73 -16.48 13.01
CA PRO A 48 -5.49 -15.86 14.30
C PRO A 48 -4.74 -16.86 15.17
N VAL A 49 -3.59 -16.45 15.71
CA VAL A 49 -2.97 -17.21 16.79
C VAL A 49 -4.03 -17.29 17.89
N GLY A 50 -4.41 -18.50 18.28
CA GLY A 50 -5.40 -18.73 19.34
C GLY A 50 -5.07 -17.91 20.58
N ASP A 51 -6.08 -17.53 21.35
CA ASP A 51 -5.85 -16.73 22.57
C ASP A 51 -4.83 -17.47 23.44
N VAL A 52 -3.84 -16.74 23.95
CA VAL A 52 -2.79 -17.29 24.83
C VAL A 52 -3.38 -17.88 26.11
N ARG A 53 -4.67 -17.62 26.36
CA ARG A 53 -5.49 -18.12 27.47
C ARG A 53 -6.12 -19.49 27.22
N ASP A 54 -6.06 -20.02 25.99
CA ASP A 54 -6.56 -21.35 25.63
C ASP A 54 -5.51 -22.47 25.85
N ALA A 55 -4.35 -22.14 26.43
CA ALA A 55 -3.24 -23.04 26.73
C ALA A 55 -3.16 -23.44 28.21
#